data_AF-A0A7J5LEH3-F1
#
_entry.id   AF-A0A7J5LEH3-F1
#
_cell.length_a   1.000
_cell.length_b   1.000
_cell.length_c   1.000
_cell.angle_alpha   90.00
_cell.angle_beta   90.00
_cell.angle_gamma   90.00
#
_symmetry.space_group_name_H-M   'P 1'
#
loop_
_entity.id
_entity.type
_entity.pdbx_description
1 polymer ?
#
loop_
_entity_poly.entity_id
_entity_poly.type
_entity_poly.pdbx_seq_one_letter_code
_entity_poly.pdbx_strand_id
1 'polypeptide(L)'
;MRFFQKIKNWKTVRGWHIWKLKLVDARLYFVSMIVGLLTGLIAVCYHYLLYFLLHIRSDFFASRPAWYWHILLFLLFWGILMFVSFLVGRMPLISGGGIPQTRGVINGRITYKHPFVELVSKFAGGILSVAAGLSLGREGPSVQIGSYIGSLVSRWTHILQGERKQLLAAGAGAGLAAAFAAPLASSLIVIESIERFDAPKTAITTLLAGVVAGAVAGLVFPVNPYHLIEVSEPVLTFLVRMKYFLLLAVIISIAGKIYSVLMISFKRVYSKVKSPVYIKMFYLVLVAYIISLMQVNLTGGGEQFLLQQAQNGSTEIMWVLAVMLLHFGFSVCSVSSGLPGGNFIPTLVTGGLLGQLVGLVAVKYGIIEPPNITYVMLISMSAFLVAIERTPLTAIVLITEITGHFEVFYPSVVVGGLTYYFTELLQMKSFNVILYEDMINSPDFREENRYTLSVEVMTGSYFDGKAVSELSLPEHCVIINVHRDGKNLVPAETSLIPGDQVQIEMDSQDIEKLYEPLVSMANIY
;
A
#
# COMPACT_ATOMS: atom_id res chain seq x y z
N MET A 1 42.13 45.51 -13.77
CA MET A 1 42.17 44.10 -14.26
C MET A 1 41.83 43.02 -13.23
N ARG A 2 41.67 43.31 -11.92
CA ARG A 2 41.32 42.31 -10.88
C ARG A 2 39.83 41.92 -10.78
N PHE A 3 38.93 42.60 -11.52
CA PHE A 3 37.48 42.30 -11.49
C PHE A 3 37.08 41.20 -12.50
N PHE A 4 37.81 41.08 -13.62
CA PHE A 4 37.52 40.07 -14.66
C PHE A 4 38.03 38.66 -14.32
N GLN A 5 38.95 38.51 -13.36
CA GLN A 5 39.41 37.21 -12.86
C GLN A 5 38.46 36.62 -11.79
N LYS A 6 37.74 37.45 -11.04
CA LYS A 6 36.74 36.98 -10.07
C LYS A 6 35.45 36.46 -10.72
N ILE A 7 35.11 36.92 -11.92
CA ILE A 7 33.89 36.52 -12.64
C ILE A 7 34.09 35.23 -13.46
N LYS A 8 35.35 34.88 -13.80
CA LYS A 8 35.63 33.71 -14.66
C LYS A 8 35.69 32.37 -13.91
N ASN A 9 35.91 32.38 -12.59
CA ASN A 9 35.84 31.17 -11.75
C ASN A 9 34.44 30.86 -11.19
N TRP A 10 33.49 31.81 -11.27
CA TRP A 10 32.14 31.63 -10.71
C TRP A 10 31.16 30.92 -11.66
N LYS A 11 31.41 30.94 -12.98
CA LYS A 11 30.54 30.28 -13.98
C LYS A 11 30.88 28.82 -14.27
N THR A 12 32.13 28.40 -14.09
CA THR A 12 32.57 27.01 -14.36
C THR A 12 32.22 26.04 -13.23
N VAL A 13 32.31 26.48 -11.97
CA VAL A 13 31.96 25.63 -10.82
C VAL A 13 30.44 25.42 -10.75
N ARG A 14 29.63 26.46 -10.95
CA ARG A 14 28.16 26.39 -10.93
C ARG A 14 27.58 25.46 -12.00
N GLY A 15 28.09 25.55 -13.24
CA GLY A 15 27.64 24.67 -14.33
C GLY A 15 27.98 23.20 -14.10
N TRP A 16 29.15 22.93 -13.48
CA TRP A 16 29.57 21.58 -13.14
C TRP A 16 28.73 20.98 -12.00
N HIS A 17 28.31 21.79 -11.01
CA HIS A 17 27.42 21.36 -9.94
C HIS A 17 26.00 21.05 -10.46
N ILE A 18 25.45 21.87 -11.37
CA ILE A 18 24.15 21.59 -12.02
C ILE A 18 24.21 20.29 -12.83
N TRP A 19 25.34 20.05 -13.53
CA TRP A 19 25.53 18.82 -14.29
C TRP A 19 25.67 17.59 -13.36
N LYS A 20 26.37 17.74 -12.23
CA LYS A 20 26.49 16.73 -11.16
C LYS A 20 25.12 16.41 -10.54
N LEU A 21 24.26 17.41 -10.29
CA LEU A 21 22.89 17.24 -9.80
C LEU A 21 22.01 16.44 -10.78
N LYS A 22 22.05 16.77 -12.08
CA LYS A 22 21.33 15.99 -13.11
C LYS A 22 21.81 14.53 -13.19
N LEU A 23 23.09 14.27 -12.94
CA LEU A 23 23.64 12.92 -12.87
C LEU A 23 23.19 12.17 -11.60
N VAL A 24 23.01 12.86 -10.49
CA VAL A 24 22.49 12.29 -9.23
C VAL A 24 21.04 11.84 -9.41
N ASP A 25 20.18 12.68 -10.00
CA ASP A 25 18.80 12.30 -10.32
C ASP A 25 18.72 11.14 -11.32
N ALA A 26 19.55 11.15 -12.36
CA ALA A 26 19.63 10.05 -13.32
C ALA A 26 20.06 8.73 -12.66
N ARG A 27 21.02 8.79 -11.73
CA ARG A 27 21.44 7.63 -10.93
C ARG A 27 20.28 7.10 -10.09
N LEU A 28 19.52 7.97 -9.43
CA LEU A 28 18.37 7.56 -8.63
C LEU A 28 17.30 6.85 -9.48
N TYR A 29 16.97 7.38 -10.66
CA TYR A 29 16.01 6.74 -11.56
C TYR A 29 16.49 5.35 -12.01
N PHE A 30 17.78 5.24 -12.37
CA PHE A 30 18.39 3.96 -12.74
C PHE A 30 18.36 2.95 -11.59
N VAL A 31 18.73 3.36 -10.38
CA VAL A 31 18.72 2.48 -9.21
C VAL A 31 17.28 2.11 -8.82
N SER A 32 16.31 3.00 -9.02
CA SER A 32 14.88 2.70 -8.81
C SER A 32 14.39 1.60 -9.75
N MET A 33 14.83 1.59 -11.02
CA MET A 33 14.54 0.48 -11.95
C MET A 33 15.15 -0.85 -11.48
N ILE A 34 16.36 -0.84 -10.91
CA ILE A 34 16.98 -2.04 -10.30
C ILE A 34 16.16 -2.53 -9.10
N VAL A 35 15.72 -1.62 -8.24
CA VAL A 35 14.81 -1.95 -7.13
C VAL A 35 13.52 -2.57 -7.66
N GLY A 36 12.96 -2.00 -8.74
CA GLY A 36 11.79 -2.54 -9.44
C GLY A 36 12.01 -3.96 -9.95
N LEU A 37 13.14 -4.22 -10.61
CA LEU A 37 13.50 -5.55 -11.12
C LEU A 37 13.60 -6.58 -10.00
N LEU A 38 14.37 -6.28 -8.94
CA LEU A 38 14.55 -7.19 -7.81
C LEU A 38 13.24 -7.42 -7.04
N THR A 39 12.44 -6.36 -6.88
CA THR A 39 11.11 -6.44 -6.27
C THR A 39 10.17 -7.29 -7.11
N GLY A 40 10.14 -7.09 -8.43
CA GLY A 40 9.37 -7.93 -9.35
C GLY A 40 9.75 -9.40 -9.24
N LEU A 41 11.04 -9.73 -9.27
CA LEU A 41 11.50 -11.12 -9.17
C LEU A 41 11.06 -11.80 -7.85
N ILE A 42 11.12 -11.10 -6.72
CA ILE A 42 10.72 -11.66 -5.42
C ILE A 42 9.18 -11.67 -5.26
N ALA A 43 8.50 -10.60 -5.63
CA ALA A 43 7.05 -10.47 -5.50
C ALA A 43 6.30 -11.42 -6.44
N VAL A 44 6.81 -11.67 -7.64
CA VAL A 44 6.23 -12.66 -8.56
C VAL A 44 6.38 -14.08 -8.02
N CYS A 45 7.53 -14.43 -7.44
CA CYS A 45 7.69 -15.70 -6.73
C CYS A 45 6.70 -15.83 -5.55
N TYR A 46 6.48 -14.74 -4.81
CA TYR A 46 5.49 -14.68 -3.72
C TYR A 46 4.07 -14.93 -4.25
N HIS A 47 3.67 -14.29 -5.34
CA HIS A 47 2.34 -14.48 -5.95
C HIS A 47 2.16 -15.85 -6.56
N TYR A 48 3.17 -16.38 -7.23
CA TYR A 48 3.12 -17.71 -7.83
C TYR A 48 2.94 -18.79 -6.77
N LEU A 49 3.69 -18.71 -5.67
CA LEU A 49 3.56 -19.68 -4.58
C LEU A 49 2.21 -19.58 -3.88
N LEU A 50 1.68 -18.36 -3.69
CA LEU A 50 0.32 -18.15 -3.21
C LEU A 50 -0.73 -18.76 -4.13
N TYR A 51 -0.64 -18.46 -5.44
CA TYR A 51 -1.54 -18.98 -6.45
C TYR A 51 -1.55 -20.52 -6.44
N PHE A 52 -0.37 -21.13 -6.44
CA PHE A 52 -0.19 -22.57 -6.41
C PHE A 52 -0.79 -23.22 -5.15
N LEU A 53 -0.52 -22.66 -3.96
CA LEU A 53 -1.04 -23.20 -2.70
C LEU A 53 -2.56 -23.03 -2.57
N LEU A 54 -3.11 -21.90 -3.04
CA LEU A 54 -4.56 -21.69 -3.08
C LEU A 54 -5.24 -22.65 -4.05
N HIS A 55 -4.59 -22.98 -5.18
CA HIS A 55 -5.10 -23.96 -6.15
C HIS A 55 -5.11 -25.38 -5.56
N ILE A 56 -4.00 -25.84 -4.99
CA ILE A 56 -3.92 -27.15 -4.29
C ILE A 56 -5.01 -27.26 -3.21
N ARG A 57 -5.20 -26.18 -2.45
CA ARG A 57 -6.24 -26.15 -1.41
C ARG A 57 -7.63 -26.24 -2.02
N SER A 58 -7.91 -25.51 -3.10
CA SER A 58 -9.18 -25.60 -3.82
C SER A 58 -9.46 -27.01 -4.32
N ASP A 59 -8.46 -27.65 -4.95
CA ASP A 59 -8.54 -29.03 -5.44
C ASP A 59 -8.81 -30.03 -4.31
N PHE A 60 -8.16 -29.85 -3.16
CA PHE A 60 -8.43 -30.67 -1.97
C PHE A 60 -9.90 -30.59 -1.55
N PHE A 61 -10.47 -29.40 -1.40
CA PHE A 61 -11.88 -29.25 -1.02
C PHE A 61 -12.85 -29.72 -2.13
N ALA A 62 -12.48 -29.53 -3.40
CA ALA A 62 -13.27 -30.00 -4.54
C ALA A 62 -13.31 -31.53 -4.65
N SER A 63 -12.20 -32.21 -4.34
CA SER A 63 -12.09 -33.66 -4.43
C SER A 63 -12.89 -34.45 -3.38
N ARG A 64 -13.45 -33.76 -2.36
CA ARG A 64 -14.23 -34.34 -1.26
C ARG A 64 -13.57 -35.60 -0.65
N PRO A 65 -12.34 -35.47 -0.13
CA PRO A 65 -11.60 -36.60 0.41
C PRO A 65 -12.28 -37.15 1.67
N ALA A 66 -11.86 -38.35 2.09
CA ALA A 66 -12.39 -38.96 3.30
C ALA A 66 -12.17 -38.07 4.54
N TRP A 67 -13.11 -38.13 5.50
CA TRP A 67 -13.20 -37.22 6.65
C TRP A 67 -11.91 -37.10 7.48
N TYR A 68 -11.09 -38.15 7.57
CA TYR A 68 -9.84 -38.14 8.35
C TYR A 68 -8.76 -37.25 7.72
N TRP A 69 -8.75 -37.08 6.40
CA TRP A 69 -7.84 -36.13 5.73
C TRP A 69 -8.18 -34.68 6.09
N HIS A 70 -9.46 -34.39 6.34
CA HIS A 70 -9.87 -33.07 6.80
C HIS A 70 -9.32 -32.74 8.20
N ILE A 71 -9.24 -33.73 9.09
CA ILE A 71 -8.65 -33.53 10.43
C ILE A 71 -7.15 -33.24 10.31
N LEU A 72 -6.44 -33.99 9.46
CA LEU A 72 -5.01 -33.78 9.24
C LEU A 72 -4.73 -32.38 8.68
N LEU A 73 -5.50 -31.95 7.67
CA LEU A 73 -5.35 -30.62 7.08
C LEU A 73 -5.69 -29.50 8.08
N PHE A 74 -6.74 -29.69 8.88
CA PHE A 74 -7.11 -28.73 9.93
C PHE A 74 -5.98 -28.54 10.96
N LEU A 75 -5.41 -29.64 11.45
CA LEU A 75 -4.30 -29.58 12.40
C LEU A 75 -3.04 -28.98 11.78
N LEU A 76 -2.78 -29.23 10.50
CA LEU A 76 -1.71 -28.60 9.74
C LEU A 76 -1.90 -27.08 9.69
N PHE A 77 -3.07 -26.59 9.29
CA PHE A 77 -3.36 -25.15 9.23
C PHE A 77 -3.28 -24.48 10.61
N TRP A 78 -3.73 -25.16 11.65
CA TRP A 78 -3.56 -24.68 13.03
C TRP A 78 -2.09 -24.56 13.43
N GLY A 79 -1.27 -25.58 13.13
CA GLY A 79 0.18 -25.54 13.32
C GLY A 79 0.86 -24.41 12.55
N ILE A 80 0.44 -24.19 11.30
CA ILE A 80 0.93 -23.10 10.45
C ILE A 80 0.61 -21.74 11.08
N LEU A 81 -0.63 -21.48 11.48
CA LEU A 81 -0.99 -20.19 12.10
C LEU A 81 -0.26 -19.95 13.44
N MET A 82 -0.04 -21.00 14.23
CA MET A 82 0.80 -20.90 15.43
C MET A 82 2.24 -20.51 15.09
N PHE A 83 2.84 -21.13 14.07
CA PHE A 83 4.18 -20.80 13.60
C PHE A 83 4.26 -19.35 13.09
N VAL A 84 3.29 -18.90 12.30
CA VAL A 84 3.25 -17.52 11.82
C VAL A 84 3.08 -16.54 12.99
N SER A 85 2.22 -16.85 13.95
CA SER A 85 2.05 -16.00 15.14
C SER A 85 3.34 -15.91 15.97
N PHE A 86 4.12 -17.00 16.06
CA PHE A 86 5.46 -16.99 16.65
C PHE A 86 6.43 -16.07 15.88
N LEU A 87 6.42 -16.11 14.53
CA LEU A 87 7.23 -15.20 13.72
C LEU A 87 6.87 -13.72 13.97
N VAL A 88 5.58 -13.40 14.03
CA VAL A 88 5.09 -12.04 14.33
C VAL A 88 5.54 -11.59 15.72
N GLY A 89 5.48 -12.48 16.72
CA GLY A 89 5.96 -12.19 18.07
C GLY A 89 7.47 -11.93 18.15
N ARG A 90 8.26 -12.54 17.26
CA ARG A 90 9.72 -12.29 17.15
C ARG A 90 10.04 -11.03 16.37
N MET A 91 9.24 -10.70 15.36
CA MET A 91 9.46 -9.57 14.45
C MET A 91 8.16 -8.76 14.30
N PRO A 92 7.86 -7.83 15.23
CA PRO A 92 6.59 -7.09 15.21
C PRO A 92 6.31 -6.32 13.91
N LEU A 93 7.37 -5.91 13.19
CA LEU A 93 7.27 -5.22 11.91
C LEU A 93 6.58 -6.05 10.80
N ILE A 94 6.55 -7.39 10.89
CA ILE A 94 5.89 -8.21 9.87
C ILE A 94 4.36 -8.31 10.07
N SER A 95 3.82 -7.77 11.16
CA SER A 95 2.40 -7.82 11.50
C SER A 95 1.50 -7.12 10.46
N GLY A 96 0.31 -7.68 10.23
CA GLY A 96 -0.74 -7.09 9.38
C GLY A 96 -0.32 -6.81 7.93
N GLY A 97 -0.85 -5.71 7.38
CA GLY A 97 -0.67 -5.34 5.96
C GLY A 97 0.77 -5.02 5.62
N GLY A 98 1.40 -4.06 6.29
CA GLY A 98 2.76 -3.59 5.96
C GLY A 98 2.81 -2.17 5.40
N ILE A 99 1.69 -1.62 4.92
CA ILE A 99 1.60 -0.23 4.44
C ILE A 99 1.89 0.77 5.59
N PRO A 100 1.27 0.66 6.79
CA PRO A 100 1.60 1.54 7.93
C PRO A 100 3.08 1.48 8.33
N GLN A 101 3.67 0.28 8.34
CA GLN A 101 5.07 0.06 8.66
C GLN A 101 5.97 0.72 7.61
N THR A 102 5.65 0.55 6.34
CA THR A 102 6.38 1.15 5.21
C THR A 102 6.34 2.67 5.28
N ARG A 103 5.15 3.24 5.53
CA ARG A 103 4.96 4.67 5.81
C ARG A 103 5.81 5.14 6.98
N GLY A 104 5.81 4.41 8.10
CA GLY A 104 6.60 4.78 9.26
C GLY A 104 8.10 4.79 9.01
N VAL A 105 8.61 3.88 8.17
CA VAL A 105 10.05 3.87 7.83
C VAL A 105 10.41 4.98 6.86
N ILE A 106 9.57 5.25 5.86
CA ILE A 106 9.78 6.35 4.91
C ILE A 106 9.70 7.71 5.63
N ASN A 107 8.78 7.85 6.58
CA ASN A 107 8.65 9.04 7.42
C ASN A 107 9.68 9.10 8.55
N GLY A 108 10.58 8.11 8.68
CA GLY A 108 11.65 8.11 9.68
C GLY A 108 11.19 7.97 11.13
N ARG A 109 9.96 7.50 11.37
CA ARG A 109 9.43 7.22 12.73
C ARG A 109 9.91 5.88 13.28
N ILE A 110 10.17 4.94 12.39
CA ILE A 110 10.66 3.60 12.70
C ILE A 110 11.78 3.21 11.73
N THR A 111 12.62 2.27 12.12
CA THR A 111 13.75 1.81 11.29
C THR A 111 13.74 0.31 11.09
N TYR A 112 14.03 -0.14 9.87
CA TYR A 112 14.24 -1.56 9.59
C TYR A 112 15.58 -2.02 10.18
N LYS A 113 15.50 -2.80 11.28
CA LYS A 113 16.69 -3.34 11.96
C LYS A 113 17.32 -4.45 11.14
N HIS A 114 16.52 -5.44 10.74
CA HIS A 114 16.99 -6.63 10.03
C HIS A 114 16.21 -6.82 8.72
N PRO A 115 16.38 -5.93 7.71
CA PRO A 115 15.52 -5.89 6.53
C PRO A 115 15.49 -7.20 5.74
N PHE A 116 16.59 -7.96 5.67
CA PHE A 116 16.60 -9.25 4.98
C PHE A 116 15.79 -10.32 5.73
N VAL A 117 15.95 -10.42 7.05
CA VAL A 117 15.25 -11.42 7.86
C VAL A 117 13.76 -11.09 7.96
N GLU A 118 13.42 -9.81 8.10
CA GLU A 118 12.04 -9.32 8.09
C GLU A 118 11.38 -9.54 6.73
N LEU A 119 12.10 -9.36 5.61
CA LEU A 119 11.63 -9.68 4.26
C LEU A 119 11.26 -11.15 4.14
N VAL A 120 12.17 -12.06 4.50
CA VAL A 120 11.93 -13.51 4.42
C VAL A 120 10.77 -13.92 5.35
N SER A 121 10.70 -13.33 6.55
CA SER A 121 9.62 -13.61 7.50
C SER A 121 8.27 -13.09 7.03
N LYS A 122 8.22 -11.91 6.39
CA LYS A 122 6.99 -11.36 5.79
C LYS A 122 6.54 -12.18 4.58
N PHE A 123 7.48 -12.60 3.74
CA PHE A 123 7.24 -13.49 2.60
C PHE A 123 6.62 -14.81 3.07
N ALA A 124 7.30 -15.53 3.96
CA ALA A 124 6.83 -16.81 4.48
C ALA A 124 5.53 -16.67 5.28
N GLY A 125 5.48 -15.71 6.21
CA GLY A 125 4.30 -15.48 7.04
C GLY A 125 3.06 -15.08 6.24
N GLY A 126 3.23 -14.27 5.20
CA GLY A 126 2.15 -13.86 4.30
C GLY A 126 1.61 -15.04 3.48
N ILE A 127 2.51 -15.85 2.88
CA ILE A 127 2.09 -17.06 2.14
C ILE A 127 1.33 -18.00 3.05
N LEU A 128 1.90 -18.32 4.21
CA LEU A 128 1.35 -19.28 5.14
C LEU A 128 -0.01 -18.84 5.72
N SER A 129 -0.19 -17.54 6.00
CA SER A 129 -1.45 -17.00 6.52
C SER A 129 -2.59 -17.09 5.51
N VAL A 130 -2.32 -16.67 4.26
CA VAL A 130 -3.32 -16.70 3.18
C VAL A 130 -3.60 -18.15 2.75
N ALA A 131 -2.57 -18.99 2.64
CA ALA A 131 -2.72 -20.41 2.29
C ALA A 131 -3.47 -21.21 3.35
N ALA A 132 -3.40 -20.84 4.63
CA ALA A 132 -4.23 -21.41 5.69
C ALA A 132 -5.73 -21.03 5.59
N GLY A 133 -6.09 -20.18 4.62
CA GLY A 133 -7.47 -19.83 4.30
C GLY A 133 -7.96 -18.51 4.90
N LEU A 134 -7.11 -17.71 5.56
CA LEU A 134 -7.52 -16.41 6.08
C LEU A 134 -7.93 -15.46 4.95
N SER A 135 -8.95 -14.62 5.20
CA SER A 135 -9.35 -13.56 4.25
C SER A 135 -8.40 -12.38 4.37
N LEU A 136 -7.24 -12.52 3.74
CA LEU A 136 -6.14 -11.57 3.69
C LEU A 136 -5.67 -11.43 2.25
N GLY A 137 -5.18 -10.24 1.91
CA GLY A 137 -4.66 -9.89 0.60
C GLY A 137 -3.13 -9.96 0.53
N ARG A 138 -2.63 -10.18 -0.69
CA ARG A 138 -1.19 -10.29 -0.99
C ARG A 138 -0.50 -8.93 -1.19
N GLU A 139 -1.26 -7.86 -1.36
CA GLU A 139 -0.76 -6.53 -1.67
C GLU A 139 0.08 -5.93 -0.54
N GLY A 140 -0.39 -6.01 0.70
CA GLY A 140 0.30 -5.45 1.86
C GLY A 140 1.70 -6.07 2.01
N PRO A 141 1.80 -7.41 2.10
CA PRO A 141 3.09 -8.10 2.12
C PRO A 141 3.98 -7.73 0.93
N SER A 142 3.43 -7.62 -0.28
CA SER A 142 4.21 -7.28 -1.48
C SER A 142 4.79 -5.87 -1.40
N VAL A 143 4.00 -4.88 -0.95
CA VAL A 143 4.45 -3.50 -0.70
C VAL A 143 5.61 -3.49 0.30
N GLN A 144 5.46 -4.19 1.43
CA GLN A 144 6.49 -4.18 2.48
C GLN A 144 7.75 -4.94 2.05
N ILE A 145 7.61 -6.07 1.35
CA ILE A 145 8.73 -6.81 0.74
C ILE A 145 9.51 -5.90 -0.22
N GLY A 146 8.80 -5.16 -1.07
CA GLY A 146 9.42 -4.18 -1.97
C GLY A 146 10.17 -3.08 -1.21
N SER A 147 9.59 -2.55 -0.14
CA SER A 147 10.28 -1.56 0.71
C SER A 147 11.55 -2.13 1.37
N TYR A 148 11.53 -3.38 1.82
CA TYR A 148 12.73 -4.06 2.33
C TYR A 148 13.82 -4.18 1.27
N ILE A 149 13.46 -4.52 0.03
CA ILE A 149 14.40 -4.58 -1.09
C ILE A 149 14.98 -3.19 -1.38
N GLY A 150 14.14 -2.14 -1.42
CA GLY A 150 14.60 -0.76 -1.54
C GLY A 150 15.60 -0.37 -0.44
N SER A 151 15.35 -0.79 0.80
CA SER A 151 16.26 -0.58 1.93
C SER A 151 17.60 -1.35 1.78
N LEU A 152 17.56 -2.59 1.30
CA LEU A 152 18.76 -3.41 1.06
C LEU A 152 19.61 -2.85 -0.09
N VAL A 153 18.98 -2.50 -1.22
CA VAL A 153 19.65 -1.90 -2.37
C VAL A 153 20.26 -0.57 -1.98
N SER A 154 19.53 0.29 -1.25
CA SER A 154 20.07 1.57 -0.75
C SER A 154 21.33 1.40 0.11
N ARG A 155 21.37 0.37 0.98
CA ARG A 155 22.55 0.04 1.79
C ARG A 155 23.71 -0.46 0.92
N TRP A 156 23.42 -1.24 -0.12
CA TRP A 156 24.43 -1.79 -1.02
C TRP A 156 25.05 -0.73 -1.95
N THR A 157 24.24 0.21 -2.46
CA THR A 157 24.69 1.25 -3.38
C THR A 157 25.25 2.49 -2.68
N HIS A 158 25.37 2.48 -1.34
CA HIS A 158 25.82 3.61 -0.52
C HIS A 158 25.13 4.93 -0.87
N ILE A 159 23.83 4.86 -1.15
CA ILE A 159 23.04 6.03 -1.50
C ILE A 159 22.80 6.90 -0.26
N LEU A 160 22.69 8.19 -0.51
CA LEU A 160 22.52 9.22 0.50
C LEU A 160 21.23 9.00 1.31
N GLN A 161 21.25 9.37 2.59
CA GLN A 161 20.10 9.14 3.48
C GLN A 161 18.83 9.86 3.00
N GLY A 162 18.95 11.04 2.37
CA GLY A 162 17.81 11.74 1.77
C GLY A 162 17.17 10.98 0.60
N GLU A 163 17.98 10.33 -0.23
CA GLU A 163 17.53 9.54 -1.40
C GLU A 163 17.05 8.12 -1.02
N ARG A 164 17.45 7.63 0.16
CA ARG A 164 17.04 6.31 0.65
C ARG A 164 15.52 6.19 0.75
N LYS A 165 14.82 7.24 1.19
CA LYS A 165 13.35 7.27 1.27
C LYS A 165 12.70 7.00 -0.07
N GLN A 166 13.18 7.65 -1.12
CA GLN A 166 12.69 7.49 -2.49
C GLN A 166 12.88 6.06 -3.00
N LEU A 167 13.95 5.36 -2.60
CA LEU A 167 14.15 3.94 -2.95
C LEU A 167 13.25 2.99 -2.17
N LEU A 168 12.98 3.28 -0.89
CA LEU A 168 12.02 2.50 -0.10
C LEU A 168 10.60 2.67 -0.67
N ALA A 169 10.23 3.90 -1.05
CA ALA A 169 8.99 4.20 -1.76
C ALA A 169 8.95 3.52 -3.13
N ALA A 170 10.01 3.61 -3.92
CA ALA A 170 10.09 2.94 -5.22
C ALA A 170 9.92 1.42 -5.10
N GLY A 171 10.52 0.81 -4.08
CA GLY A 171 10.29 -0.59 -3.74
C GLY A 171 8.85 -0.87 -3.32
N ALA A 172 8.26 -0.03 -2.48
CA ALA A 172 6.87 -0.15 -2.06
C ALA A 172 5.88 -0.11 -3.25
N GLY A 173 6.07 0.86 -4.16
CA GLY A 173 5.32 0.97 -5.42
C GLY A 173 5.54 -0.25 -6.32
N ALA A 174 6.79 -0.67 -6.52
CA ALA A 174 7.13 -1.86 -7.29
C ALA A 174 6.46 -3.14 -6.75
N GLY A 175 6.38 -3.30 -5.44
CA GLY A 175 5.71 -4.42 -4.80
C GLY A 175 4.21 -4.46 -5.10
N LEU A 176 3.55 -3.30 -5.07
CA LEU A 176 2.14 -3.21 -5.45
C LEU A 176 1.92 -3.39 -6.96
N ALA A 177 2.79 -2.81 -7.79
CA ALA A 177 2.75 -2.97 -9.24
C ALA A 177 2.89 -4.43 -9.65
N ALA A 178 3.82 -5.17 -9.04
CA ALA A 178 3.95 -6.61 -9.25
C ALA A 178 2.69 -7.38 -8.80
N ALA A 179 1.98 -6.88 -7.77
CA ALA A 179 0.75 -7.52 -7.31
C ALA A 179 -0.39 -7.37 -8.29
N PHE A 180 -0.65 -6.17 -8.78
CA PHE A 180 -1.83 -5.93 -9.61
C PHE A 180 -1.52 -5.81 -11.10
N ALA A 181 -0.25 -5.93 -11.51
CA ALA A 181 0.21 -5.50 -12.82
C ALA A 181 -0.23 -4.05 -13.13
N ALA A 182 -0.21 -3.18 -12.10
CA ALA A 182 -0.79 -1.84 -12.13
C ALA A 182 0.22 -0.74 -11.69
N PRO A 183 1.19 -0.38 -12.55
CA PRO A 183 2.20 0.63 -12.24
C PRO A 183 1.66 2.02 -11.89
N LEU A 184 0.63 2.52 -12.60
CA LEU A 184 0.11 3.87 -12.38
C LEU A 184 -0.58 3.97 -11.02
N ALA A 185 -1.46 3.02 -10.73
CA ALA A 185 -2.10 2.93 -9.42
C ALA A 185 -1.08 2.76 -8.28
N SER A 186 0.00 2.01 -8.54
CA SER A 186 1.06 1.81 -7.55
C SER A 186 1.86 3.08 -7.23
N SER A 187 2.07 3.95 -8.22
CA SER A 187 2.73 5.24 -7.98
C SER A 187 1.80 6.17 -7.19
N LEU A 188 0.52 6.19 -7.55
CA LEU A 188 -0.49 7.02 -6.86
C LEU A 188 -0.69 6.62 -5.40
N ILE A 189 -0.71 5.33 -5.05
CA ILE A 189 -0.87 4.93 -3.64
C ILE A 189 0.31 5.41 -2.79
N VAL A 190 1.52 5.45 -3.37
CA VAL A 190 2.69 5.87 -2.64
C VAL A 190 2.52 7.33 -2.27
N ILE A 191 2.07 8.17 -3.20
CA ILE A 191 1.88 9.60 -2.98
C ILE A 191 0.65 9.91 -2.11
N GLU A 192 -0.47 9.21 -2.31
CA GLU A 192 -1.71 9.46 -1.55
C GLU A 192 -1.64 8.92 -0.11
N SER A 193 -0.96 7.78 0.11
CA SER A 193 -1.06 7.02 1.36
C SER A 193 0.25 6.84 2.14
N ILE A 194 1.39 6.71 1.46
CA ILE A 194 2.67 6.30 2.08
C ILE A 194 3.60 7.50 2.31
N GLU A 195 3.90 8.28 1.28
CA GLU A 195 4.86 9.38 1.27
C GLU A 195 4.19 10.66 0.82
N ARG A 196 4.16 11.67 1.68
CA ARG A 196 3.58 12.99 1.37
C ARG A 196 4.60 14.03 0.91
N PHE A 197 5.89 13.72 1.02
CA PHE A 197 6.97 14.64 0.72
C PHE A 197 7.50 14.45 -0.70
N ASP A 198 7.96 15.53 -1.35
CA ASP A 198 8.60 15.52 -2.67
C ASP A 198 7.83 14.70 -3.75
N ALA A 199 6.50 14.83 -3.74
CA ALA A 199 5.56 14.01 -4.50
C ALA A 199 5.93 13.80 -5.99
N PRO A 200 6.37 14.81 -6.77
CA PRO A 200 6.69 14.60 -8.19
C PRO A 200 7.88 13.66 -8.42
N LYS A 201 8.94 13.78 -7.62
CA LYS A 201 10.15 12.94 -7.77
C LYS A 201 9.87 11.51 -7.34
N THR A 202 9.16 11.34 -6.21
CA THR A 202 8.72 10.04 -5.71
C THR A 202 7.72 9.37 -6.66
N ALA A 203 6.84 10.14 -7.31
CA ALA A 203 5.94 9.62 -8.35
C ALA A 203 6.72 8.95 -9.49
N ILE A 204 7.72 9.63 -10.02
CA ILE A 204 8.47 9.14 -11.18
C ILE A 204 9.33 7.91 -10.80
N THR A 205 10.02 7.93 -9.65
CA THR A 205 10.84 6.80 -9.22
C THR A 205 9.98 5.55 -8.95
N THR A 206 8.83 5.72 -8.30
CA THR A 206 7.88 4.64 -8.03
C THR A 206 7.23 4.11 -9.30
N LEU A 207 6.87 4.99 -10.24
CA LEU A 207 6.31 4.58 -11.52
C LEU A 207 7.33 3.78 -12.35
N LEU A 208 8.58 4.24 -12.45
CA LEU A 208 9.64 3.53 -13.18
C LEU A 208 9.92 2.15 -12.56
N ALA A 209 10.05 2.08 -11.24
CA ALA A 209 10.23 0.82 -10.53
C ALA A 209 9.01 -0.11 -10.71
N GLY A 210 7.81 0.47 -10.66
CA GLY A 210 6.53 -0.21 -10.87
C GLY A 210 6.38 -0.78 -12.27
N VAL A 211 6.76 -0.04 -13.31
CA VAL A 211 6.72 -0.52 -14.71
C VAL A 211 7.65 -1.72 -14.88
N VAL A 212 8.87 -1.67 -14.34
CA VAL A 212 9.81 -2.80 -14.40
C VAL A 212 9.26 -4.01 -13.65
N ALA A 213 8.75 -3.81 -12.43
CA ALA A 213 8.18 -4.90 -11.63
C ALA A 213 6.92 -5.51 -12.26
N GLY A 214 6.05 -4.67 -12.83
CA GLY A 214 4.85 -5.06 -13.56
C GLY A 214 5.20 -5.81 -14.85
N ALA A 215 6.26 -5.39 -15.57
CA ALA A 215 6.75 -6.13 -16.74
C ALA A 215 7.23 -7.53 -16.35
N VAL A 216 7.97 -7.68 -15.25
CA VAL A 216 8.38 -9.00 -14.72
C VAL A 216 7.15 -9.83 -14.35
N ALA A 217 6.13 -9.23 -13.73
CA ALA A 217 4.88 -9.92 -13.42
C ALA A 217 4.14 -10.37 -14.68
N GLY A 218 4.07 -9.54 -15.73
CA GLY A 218 3.44 -9.87 -17.01
C GLY A 218 4.10 -11.02 -17.77
N LEU A 219 5.40 -11.30 -17.53
CA LEU A 219 6.07 -12.47 -18.10
C LEU A 219 5.57 -13.79 -17.51
N VAL A 220 5.15 -13.80 -16.24
CA VAL A 220 4.68 -15.00 -15.52
C VAL A 220 3.16 -15.10 -15.52
N PHE A 221 2.47 -13.95 -15.44
CA PHE A 221 1.03 -13.82 -15.46
C PHE A 221 0.60 -12.93 -16.64
N PRO A 222 0.51 -13.49 -17.87
CA PRO A 222 0.24 -12.68 -19.06
C PRO A 222 -1.11 -11.98 -19.07
N VAL A 223 -2.10 -12.54 -18.35
CA VAL A 223 -3.46 -12.01 -18.28
C VAL A 223 -3.84 -11.80 -16.83
N ASN A 224 -4.24 -10.57 -16.50
CA ASN A 224 -4.82 -10.26 -15.20
C ASN A 224 -6.25 -10.84 -15.12
N PRO A 225 -6.60 -11.63 -14.09
CA PRO A 225 -7.95 -12.20 -13.97
C PRO A 225 -9.08 -11.17 -13.99
N TYR A 226 -8.85 -9.93 -13.52
CA TYR A 226 -9.84 -8.87 -13.56
C TYR A 226 -10.15 -8.37 -14.98
N HIS A 227 -9.25 -8.57 -15.95
CA HIS A 227 -9.46 -8.26 -17.35
C HIS A 227 -10.49 -9.19 -18.03
N LEU A 228 -10.80 -10.33 -17.40
CA LEU A 228 -11.78 -11.28 -17.90
C LEU A 228 -13.22 -10.93 -17.49
N ILE A 229 -13.42 -9.82 -16.78
CA ILE A 229 -14.75 -9.35 -16.38
C ILE A 229 -15.36 -8.61 -17.55
N GLU A 230 -16.39 -9.18 -18.18
CA GLU A 230 -17.09 -8.49 -19.27
C GLU A 230 -17.88 -7.29 -18.74
N VAL A 231 -17.77 -6.15 -19.42
CA VAL A 231 -18.42 -4.89 -19.02
C VAL A 231 -19.41 -4.46 -20.09
N SER A 232 -20.66 -4.24 -19.67
CA SER A 232 -21.71 -3.65 -20.51
C SER A 232 -22.26 -2.39 -19.84
N GLU A 233 -22.10 -1.22 -20.47
CA GLU A 233 -22.64 0.04 -19.96
C GLU A 233 -24.18 0.06 -20.08
N PRO A 234 -24.92 0.45 -19.02
CA PRO A 234 -26.38 0.57 -19.09
C PRO A 234 -26.81 1.79 -19.90
N VAL A 235 -27.82 1.61 -20.77
CA VAL A 235 -28.41 2.70 -21.55
C VAL A 235 -29.37 3.51 -20.68
N LEU A 236 -28.81 4.45 -19.92
CA LEU A 236 -29.55 5.34 -19.03
C LEU A 236 -29.50 6.80 -19.50
N THR A 237 -30.63 7.50 -19.38
CA THR A 237 -30.67 8.97 -19.53
C THR A 237 -29.78 9.63 -18.47
N PHE A 238 -29.21 10.80 -18.80
CA PHE A 238 -28.26 11.50 -17.93
C PHE A 238 -28.78 11.70 -16.50
N LEU A 239 -30.03 12.15 -16.35
CA LEU A 239 -30.63 12.41 -15.03
C LEU A 239 -30.79 11.14 -14.19
N VAL A 240 -31.22 10.03 -14.81
CA VAL A 240 -31.38 8.74 -14.12
C VAL A 240 -30.02 8.18 -13.73
N ARG A 241 -29.04 8.26 -14.64
CA ARG A 241 -27.65 7.85 -14.38
C ARG A 241 -27.04 8.57 -13.18
N MET A 242 -27.18 9.90 -13.11
CA MET A 242 -26.65 10.69 -11.99
C MET A 242 -27.35 10.35 -10.67
N LYS A 243 -28.69 10.17 -10.67
CA LYS A 243 -29.43 9.71 -9.48
C LYS A 243 -28.98 8.34 -9.02
N TYR A 244 -28.73 7.43 -9.95
CA TYR A 244 -28.25 6.08 -9.67
C TYR A 244 -26.85 6.11 -9.04
N PHE A 245 -25.92 6.88 -9.60
CA PHE A 245 -24.57 7.07 -9.06
C PHE A 245 -24.58 7.72 -7.67
N LEU A 246 -25.44 8.71 -7.45
CA LEU A 246 -25.62 9.33 -6.14
C LEU A 246 -26.11 8.32 -5.10
N LEU A 247 -27.13 7.54 -5.43
CA LEU A 247 -27.66 6.49 -4.55
C LEU A 247 -26.59 5.44 -4.23
N LEU A 248 -25.85 4.99 -5.25
CA LEU A 248 -24.76 4.04 -5.11
C LEU A 248 -23.67 4.57 -4.16
N ALA A 249 -23.24 5.81 -4.35
CA ALA A 249 -22.24 6.45 -3.48
C ALA A 249 -22.69 6.53 -2.02
N VAL A 250 -23.97 6.85 -1.77
CA VAL A 250 -24.55 6.88 -0.41
C VAL A 250 -24.55 5.48 0.22
N ILE A 251 -25.03 4.46 -0.50
CA ILE A 251 -25.06 3.07 0.00
C ILE A 251 -23.64 2.61 0.35
N ILE A 252 -22.68 2.83 -0.55
CA ILE A 252 -21.28 2.45 -0.35
C ILE A 252 -20.67 3.17 0.85
N SER A 253 -20.95 4.46 1.03
CA SER A 253 -20.40 5.24 2.14
C SER A 253 -20.93 4.76 3.50
N ILE A 254 -22.22 4.44 3.58
CA ILE A 254 -22.84 3.87 4.78
C ILE A 254 -22.27 2.48 5.07
N ALA A 255 -22.22 1.61 4.07
CA ALA A 255 -21.66 0.26 4.22
C ALA A 255 -20.17 0.31 4.61
N GLY A 256 -19.40 1.20 4.01
CA GLY A 256 -18.00 1.44 4.34
C GLY A 256 -17.80 1.95 5.77
N LYS A 257 -18.69 2.83 6.26
CA LYS A 257 -18.68 3.27 7.68
C LYS A 257 -18.89 2.09 8.62
N ILE A 258 -19.89 1.25 8.34
CA ILE A 258 -20.18 0.06 9.14
C ILE A 258 -18.98 -0.89 9.15
N TYR A 259 -18.39 -1.14 7.98
CA TYR A 259 -17.18 -1.98 7.84
C TYR A 259 -16.00 -1.45 8.65
N SER A 260 -15.65 -0.17 8.47
CA SER A 260 -14.54 0.46 9.18
C SER A 260 -14.73 0.42 10.70
N VAL A 261 -15.93 0.77 11.19
CA VAL A 261 -16.23 0.74 12.63
C VAL A 261 -16.14 -0.67 13.20
N LEU A 262 -16.70 -1.67 12.51
CA LEU A 262 -16.65 -3.06 12.96
C LEU A 262 -15.22 -3.59 12.96
N MET A 263 -14.45 -3.30 11.92
CA MET A 263 -13.05 -3.71 11.80
C MET A 263 -12.19 -3.16 12.95
N ILE A 264 -12.30 -1.86 13.24
CA ILE A 264 -11.55 -1.23 14.34
C ILE A 264 -12.02 -1.75 15.70
N SER A 265 -13.33 -1.89 15.89
CA SER A 265 -13.91 -2.38 17.15
C SER A 265 -13.46 -3.82 17.43
N PHE A 266 -13.49 -4.68 16.40
CA PHE A 266 -13.08 -6.07 16.53
C PHE A 266 -11.58 -6.19 16.78
N LYS A 267 -10.73 -5.40 16.13
CA LYS A 267 -9.29 -5.29 16.45
C LYS A 267 -9.05 -4.95 17.92
N ARG A 268 -9.78 -3.96 18.47
CA ARG A 268 -9.68 -3.56 19.88
C ARG A 268 -10.18 -4.62 20.85
N VAL A 269 -11.22 -5.37 20.48
CA VAL A 269 -11.70 -6.50 21.29
C VAL A 269 -10.68 -7.64 21.24
N TYR A 270 -10.20 -8.00 20.05
CA TYR A 270 -9.23 -9.08 19.84
C TYR A 270 -7.92 -8.86 20.63
N SER A 271 -7.46 -7.62 20.73
CA SER A 271 -6.27 -7.26 21.55
C SER A 271 -6.52 -7.35 23.05
N LYS A 272 -7.74 -7.07 23.53
CA LYS A 272 -8.11 -7.15 24.96
C LYS A 272 -8.41 -8.57 25.46
N VAL A 273 -8.80 -9.48 24.57
CA VAL A 273 -9.11 -10.87 24.93
C VAL A 273 -7.84 -11.57 25.43
N LYS A 274 -7.81 -11.90 26.73
CA LYS A 274 -6.70 -12.61 27.42
C LYS A 274 -6.72 -14.12 27.18
N SER A 275 -6.91 -14.54 25.93
CA SER A 275 -6.81 -15.95 25.55
C SER A 275 -5.39 -16.27 25.06
N PRO A 276 -4.85 -17.46 25.38
CA PRO A 276 -3.61 -17.93 24.80
C PRO A 276 -3.65 -17.90 23.27
N VAL A 277 -2.48 -17.65 22.66
CA VAL A 277 -2.34 -17.50 21.20
C VAL A 277 -2.86 -18.74 20.46
N TYR A 278 -2.56 -19.95 20.95
CA TYR A 278 -2.99 -21.19 20.31
C TYR A 278 -4.52 -21.32 20.22
N ILE A 279 -5.26 -20.80 21.21
CA ILE A 279 -6.73 -20.77 21.20
C ILE A 279 -7.24 -19.77 20.16
N LYS A 280 -6.64 -18.58 20.08
CA LYS A 280 -7.01 -17.58 19.08
C LYS A 280 -6.80 -18.12 17.66
N MET A 281 -5.65 -18.76 17.41
CA MET A 281 -5.36 -19.39 16.12
C MET A 281 -6.32 -20.54 15.81
N PHE A 282 -6.71 -21.34 16.82
CA PHE A 282 -7.67 -22.42 16.65
C PHE A 282 -9.02 -21.91 16.14
N TYR A 283 -9.58 -20.86 16.78
CA TYR A 283 -10.84 -20.28 16.34
C TYR A 283 -10.77 -19.67 14.94
N LEU A 284 -9.65 -19.02 14.58
CA LEU A 284 -9.44 -18.48 13.24
C LEU A 284 -9.44 -19.58 12.17
N VAL A 285 -8.70 -20.67 12.40
CA VAL A 285 -8.73 -21.83 11.47
C VAL A 285 -10.10 -22.47 11.45
N LEU A 286 -10.77 -22.63 12.59
CA LEU A 286 -12.13 -23.19 12.66
C LEU A 286 -13.10 -22.44 11.75
N VAL A 287 -13.14 -21.12 11.85
CA VAL A 287 -14.01 -20.29 11.00
C VAL A 287 -13.59 -20.40 9.53
N ALA A 288 -12.30 -20.27 9.22
CA ALA A 288 -11.78 -20.38 7.85
C ALA A 288 -12.08 -21.75 7.21
N TYR A 289 -12.00 -22.83 8.00
CA TYR A 289 -12.21 -24.19 7.55
C TYR A 289 -13.69 -24.49 7.29
N ILE A 290 -14.59 -24.03 8.18
CA ILE A 290 -16.04 -24.14 7.96
C ILE A 290 -16.44 -23.42 6.67
N ILE A 291 -15.92 -22.19 6.47
CA ILE A 291 -16.18 -21.44 5.23
C ILE A 291 -15.59 -22.19 4.04
N SER A 292 -14.40 -22.79 4.16
CA SER A 292 -13.79 -23.56 3.07
C SER A 292 -14.60 -24.79 2.66
N LEU A 293 -15.28 -25.45 3.60
CA LEU A 293 -16.18 -26.57 3.32
C LEU A 293 -17.46 -26.13 2.58
N MET A 294 -17.94 -24.91 2.83
CA MET A 294 -19.15 -24.38 2.19
C MET A 294 -18.85 -23.73 0.84
N GLN A 295 -17.85 -22.85 0.81
CA GLN A 295 -17.44 -22.07 -0.36
C GLN A 295 -15.95 -21.73 -0.28
N VAL A 296 -15.09 -22.62 -0.79
CA VAL A 296 -13.63 -22.46 -0.75
C VAL A 296 -13.15 -21.16 -1.41
N ASN A 297 -13.81 -20.71 -2.48
CA ASN A 297 -13.40 -19.51 -3.22
C ASN A 297 -13.63 -18.20 -2.45
N LEU A 298 -14.37 -18.25 -1.33
CA LEU A 298 -14.60 -17.09 -0.45
C LEU A 298 -13.43 -16.82 0.50
N THR A 299 -12.55 -17.80 0.67
CA THR A 299 -11.34 -17.69 1.50
C THR A 299 -10.15 -17.19 0.67
N GLY A 300 -9.02 -16.85 1.31
CA GLY A 300 -7.87 -16.29 0.59
C GLY A 300 -8.12 -14.89 0.00
N GLY A 301 -8.99 -14.10 0.66
CA GLY A 301 -9.35 -12.74 0.27
C GLY A 301 -10.62 -12.64 -0.58
N GLY A 302 -11.18 -13.76 -1.03
CA GLY A 302 -12.47 -13.81 -1.75
C GLY A 302 -12.41 -13.41 -3.23
N GLU A 303 -11.22 -13.13 -3.76
CA GLU A 303 -10.98 -12.71 -5.15
C GLU A 303 -11.54 -13.72 -6.17
N GLN A 304 -11.29 -15.02 -5.96
CA GLN A 304 -11.80 -16.06 -6.85
C GLN A 304 -13.33 -16.14 -6.85
N PHE A 305 -13.98 -15.94 -5.70
CA PHE A 305 -15.44 -15.90 -5.63
C PHE A 305 -16.01 -14.67 -6.35
N LEU A 306 -15.39 -13.49 -6.19
CA LEU A 306 -15.79 -12.29 -6.92
C LEU A 306 -15.74 -12.50 -8.44
N LEU A 307 -14.62 -13.06 -8.93
CA LEU A 307 -14.43 -13.33 -10.36
C LEU A 307 -15.46 -14.34 -10.89
N GLN A 308 -15.77 -15.38 -10.11
CA GLN A 308 -16.84 -16.33 -10.45
C GLN A 308 -18.21 -15.63 -10.52
N GLN A 309 -18.49 -14.71 -9.60
CA GLN A 309 -19.72 -13.93 -9.64
C GLN A 309 -19.79 -12.97 -10.83
N ALA A 310 -18.66 -12.43 -11.27
CA ALA A 310 -18.60 -11.53 -12.40
C ALA A 310 -18.81 -12.25 -13.75
N GLN A 311 -18.40 -13.52 -13.87
CA GLN A 311 -18.54 -14.29 -15.12
C GLN A 311 -19.90 -14.98 -15.25
N ASN A 312 -20.30 -15.77 -14.24
CA ASN A 312 -21.55 -16.54 -14.24
C ASN A 312 -22.13 -16.59 -12.83
N GLY A 313 -22.30 -15.40 -12.24
CA GLY A 313 -22.76 -15.26 -10.87
C GLY A 313 -24.18 -15.70 -10.61
N SER A 314 -24.48 -15.95 -9.33
CA SER A 314 -25.84 -16.22 -8.90
C SER A 314 -26.68 -14.96 -9.02
N THR A 315 -27.89 -15.11 -9.55
CA THR A 315 -28.89 -14.04 -9.60
C THR A 315 -29.72 -13.95 -8.31
N GLU A 316 -29.53 -14.89 -7.38
CA GLU A 316 -30.30 -14.97 -6.14
C GLU A 316 -29.81 -13.94 -5.12
N ILE A 317 -30.55 -12.84 -4.99
CA ILE A 317 -30.24 -11.69 -4.12
C ILE A 317 -29.95 -12.13 -2.67
N MET A 318 -30.77 -13.03 -2.11
CA MET A 318 -30.62 -13.49 -0.73
C MET A 318 -29.34 -14.29 -0.51
N TRP A 319 -28.95 -15.09 -1.51
CA TRP A 319 -27.70 -15.85 -1.46
C TRP A 319 -26.48 -14.93 -1.52
N VAL A 320 -26.46 -13.99 -2.47
CA VAL A 320 -25.37 -13.01 -2.61
C VAL A 320 -25.24 -12.17 -1.34
N LEU A 321 -26.37 -11.73 -0.75
CA LEU A 321 -26.37 -11.01 0.52
C LEU A 321 -25.76 -11.85 1.67
N ALA A 322 -26.17 -13.12 1.80
CA ALA A 322 -25.67 -14.00 2.84
C ALA A 322 -24.16 -14.24 2.72
N VAL A 323 -23.66 -14.51 1.50
CA VAL A 323 -22.24 -14.73 1.24
C VAL A 323 -21.42 -13.46 1.41
N MET A 324 -21.94 -12.30 1.00
CA MET A 324 -21.31 -11.00 1.24
C MET A 324 -21.15 -10.72 2.74
N LEU A 325 -22.20 -10.94 3.54
CA LEU A 325 -22.15 -10.75 5.00
C LEU A 325 -21.19 -11.75 5.67
N LEU A 326 -21.16 -13.00 5.19
CA LEU A 326 -20.20 -14.01 5.64
C LEU A 326 -18.76 -13.56 5.35
N HIS A 327 -18.48 -13.10 4.13
CA HIS A 327 -17.16 -12.59 3.73
C HIS A 327 -16.75 -11.37 4.55
N PHE A 328 -17.66 -10.42 4.72
CA PHE A 328 -17.47 -9.22 5.53
C PHE A 328 -17.06 -9.58 6.96
N GLY A 329 -17.81 -10.49 7.62
CA GLY A 329 -17.49 -10.90 8.99
C GLY A 329 -16.15 -11.64 9.05
N PHE A 330 -15.90 -12.50 8.07
CA PHE A 330 -14.67 -13.28 8.01
C PHE A 330 -13.41 -12.44 7.73
N SER A 331 -13.50 -11.43 6.86
CA SER A 331 -12.40 -10.49 6.60
C SER A 331 -12.08 -9.65 7.82
N VAL A 332 -13.10 -9.18 8.56
CA VAL A 332 -12.92 -8.46 9.82
C VAL A 332 -12.17 -9.32 10.84
N CYS A 333 -12.55 -10.58 11.03
CA CYS A 333 -11.85 -11.52 11.92
C CYS A 333 -10.41 -11.78 11.47
N SER A 334 -10.20 -11.99 10.17
CA SER A 334 -8.90 -12.32 9.59
C SER A 334 -7.92 -11.16 9.72
N VAL A 335 -8.30 -9.94 9.35
CA VAL A 335 -7.41 -8.77 9.43
C VAL A 335 -7.15 -8.36 10.88
N SER A 336 -8.16 -8.47 11.76
CA SER A 336 -8.02 -8.14 13.18
C SER A 336 -7.04 -9.06 13.92
N SER A 337 -6.74 -10.24 13.37
CA SER A 337 -5.80 -11.19 13.96
C SER A 337 -4.36 -10.64 14.03
N GLY A 338 -4.02 -9.65 13.20
CA GLY A 338 -2.67 -9.08 13.09
C GLY A 338 -1.68 -9.99 12.36
N LEU A 339 -2.11 -11.12 11.80
CA LEU A 339 -1.25 -11.98 11.01
C LEU A 339 -0.84 -11.29 9.69
N PRO A 340 0.32 -11.64 9.10
CA PRO A 340 0.82 -11.00 7.89
C PRO A 340 -0.15 -11.18 6.72
N GLY A 341 -0.64 -10.05 6.20
CA GLY A 341 -1.62 -10.02 5.12
C GLY A 341 -2.33 -8.68 5.06
N GLY A 342 -2.64 -8.22 3.86
CA GLY A 342 -3.30 -6.93 3.64
C GLY A 342 -4.83 -7.02 3.66
N ASN A 343 -5.49 -5.88 3.74
CA ASN A 343 -6.95 -5.76 3.75
C ASN A 343 -7.54 -5.33 2.40
N PHE A 344 -6.70 -5.00 1.42
CA PHE A 344 -7.10 -4.29 0.22
C PHE A 344 -7.95 -5.19 -0.68
N ILE A 345 -7.50 -6.42 -0.95
CA ILE A 345 -8.28 -7.40 -1.73
C ILE A 345 -9.62 -7.73 -1.04
N PRO A 346 -9.67 -8.09 0.27
CA PRO A 346 -10.94 -8.29 0.95
C PRO A 346 -11.90 -7.09 0.88
N THR A 347 -11.35 -5.87 0.94
CA THR A 347 -12.13 -4.63 0.83
C THR A 347 -12.68 -4.44 -0.58
N LEU A 348 -11.84 -4.64 -1.60
CA LEU A 348 -12.22 -4.60 -3.01
C LEU A 348 -13.32 -5.64 -3.32
N VAL A 349 -13.16 -6.88 -2.84
CA VAL A 349 -14.15 -7.96 -3.01
C VAL A 349 -15.48 -7.63 -2.34
N THR A 350 -15.44 -7.12 -1.11
CA THR A 350 -16.66 -6.72 -0.40
C THR A 350 -17.39 -5.60 -1.14
N GLY A 351 -16.65 -4.63 -1.70
CA GLY A 351 -17.20 -3.58 -2.56
C GLY A 351 -17.84 -4.11 -3.84
N GLY A 352 -17.18 -5.07 -4.51
CA GLY A 352 -17.70 -5.70 -5.72
C GLY A 352 -18.97 -6.51 -5.46
N LEU A 353 -19.03 -7.28 -4.37
CA LEU A 353 -20.24 -8.02 -3.96
C LEU A 353 -21.39 -7.09 -3.56
N LEU A 354 -21.09 -5.96 -2.91
CA LEU A 354 -22.09 -4.92 -2.63
C LEU A 354 -22.63 -4.30 -3.92
N GLY A 355 -21.74 -4.02 -4.89
CA GLY A 355 -22.14 -3.55 -6.22
C GLY A 355 -23.00 -4.57 -6.96
N GLN A 356 -22.65 -5.86 -6.89
CA GLN A 356 -23.45 -6.95 -7.44
C GLN A 356 -24.85 -6.97 -6.84
N LEU A 357 -24.95 -6.85 -5.50
CA LEU A 357 -26.24 -6.82 -4.80
C LEU A 357 -27.09 -5.63 -5.25
N VAL A 358 -26.51 -4.43 -5.32
CA VAL A 358 -27.22 -3.23 -5.80
C VAL A 358 -27.62 -3.37 -7.27
N GLY A 359 -26.76 -3.97 -8.10
CA GLY A 359 -27.05 -4.29 -9.50
C GLY A 359 -28.22 -5.25 -9.65
N LEU A 360 -28.24 -6.36 -8.91
CA LEU A 360 -29.34 -7.34 -8.93
C LEU A 360 -30.68 -6.73 -8.49
N VAL A 361 -30.65 -5.87 -7.47
CA VAL A 361 -31.85 -5.13 -7.04
C VAL A 361 -32.31 -4.17 -8.14
N ALA A 362 -31.39 -3.48 -8.80
CA ALA A 362 -31.71 -2.58 -9.92
C ALA A 362 -32.30 -3.33 -11.12
N VAL A 363 -31.80 -4.53 -11.44
CA VAL A 363 -32.38 -5.42 -12.46
C VAL A 363 -33.79 -5.85 -12.07
N LYS A 364 -34.02 -6.24 -10.82
CA LYS A 364 -35.36 -6.64 -10.32
C LYS A 364 -36.40 -5.53 -10.48
N TYR A 365 -36.01 -4.27 -10.34
CA TYR A 365 -36.87 -3.10 -10.53
C TYR A 365 -36.87 -2.55 -11.97
N GLY A 366 -36.18 -3.21 -12.91
CA GLY A 366 -36.14 -2.80 -14.32
C GLY A 366 -35.38 -1.50 -14.59
N ILE A 367 -34.45 -1.11 -13.70
CA ILE A 367 -33.62 0.10 -13.87
C ILE A 367 -32.46 -0.17 -14.84
N ILE A 368 -31.84 -1.34 -14.75
CA ILE A 368 -30.74 -1.79 -15.62
C ILE A 368 -31.00 -3.22 -16.09
N GLU A 369 -30.27 -3.68 -17.11
CA GLU A 369 -30.37 -5.03 -17.63
C GLU A 369 -29.34 -5.97 -16.96
N PRO A 370 -29.56 -7.30 -16.96
CA PRO A 370 -28.64 -8.25 -16.34
C PRO A 370 -27.16 -8.12 -16.75
N PRO A 371 -26.81 -7.85 -18.04
CA PRO A 371 -25.42 -7.66 -18.44
C PRO A 371 -24.74 -6.44 -17.79
N ASN A 372 -25.51 -5.48 -17.28
CA ASN A 372 -24.98 -4.26 -16.67
C ASN A 372 -24.56 -4.45 -15.20
N ILE A 373 -24.79 -5.60 -14.59
CA ILE A 373 -24.45 -5.84 -13.17
C ILE A 373 -22.94 -5.70 -12.96
N THR A 374 -22.11 -6.24 -13.85
CA THR A 374 -20.64 -6.18 -13.77
C THR A 374 -20.11 -4.76 -13.84
N TYR A 375 -20.75 -3.88 -14.60
CA TYR A 375 -20.43 -2.46 -14.64
C TYR A 375 -20.61 -1.81 -13.25
N VAL A 376 -21.71 -2.12 -12.55
CA VAL A 376 -21.97 -1.64 -11.17
C VAL A 376 -20.98 -2.25 -10.17
N MET A 377 -20.65 -3.53 -10.34
CA MET A 377 -19.64 -4.22 -9.51
C MET A 377 -18.29 -3.49 -9.56
N LEU A 378 -17.76 -3.21 -10.75
CA LEU A 378 -16.46 -2.56 -10.92
C LEU A 378 -16.42 -1.14 -10.33
N ILE A 379 -17.47 -0.34 -10.56
CA ILE A 379 -17.57 1.00 -9.97
C ILE A 379 -17.59 0.92 -8.44
N SER A 380 -18.29 -0.08 -7.90
CA SER A 380 -18.43 -0.29 -6.45
C SER A 380 -17.16 -0.83 -5.80
N MET A 381 -16.36 -1.63 -6.52
CA MET A 381 -15.01 -2.03 -6.09
C MET A 381 -14.13 -0.80 -5.83
N SER A 382 -14.09 0.13 -6.79
CA SER A 382 -13.34 1.38 -6.64
C SER A 382 -13.89 2.21 -5.48
N ALA A 383 -15.18 2.51 -5.48
CA ALA A 383 -15.78 3.40 -4.50
C ALA A 383 -15.71 2.85 -3.06
N PHE A 384 -15.82 1.53 -2.86
CA PHE A 384 -15.67 0.95 -1.52
C PHE A 384 -14.21 1.02 -1.02
N LEU A 385 -13.22 0.87 -1.90
CA LEU A 385 -11.82 1.17 -1.56
C LEU A 385 -11.65 2.63 -1.16
N VAL A 386 -12.27 3.58 -1.87
CA VAL A 386 -12.27 5.00 -1.48
C VAL A 386 -12.85 5.20 -0.09
N ALA A 387 -13.95 4.51 0.24
CA ALA A 387 -14.59 4.65 1.54
C ALA A 387 -13.69 4.22 2.71
N ILE A 388 -12.86 3.19 2.52
CA ILE A 388 -12.02 2.60 3.58
C ILE A 388 -10.61 3.20 3.61
N GLU A 389 -9.95 3.26 2.45
CA GLU A 389 -8.56 3.68 2.32
C GLU A 389 -8.41 5.20 2.19
N ARG A 390 -9.45 5.88 1.69
CA ARG A 390 -9.49 7.33 1.45
C ARG A 390 -8.43 7.80 0.44
N THR A 391 -8.18 6.95 -0.56
CA THR A 391 -7.24 7.16 -1.67
C THR A 391 -8.00 7.11 -3.01
N PRO A 392 -8.75 8.18 -3.38
CA PRO A 392 -9.64 8.16 -4.53
C PRO A 392 -8.91 7.97 -5.85
N LEU A 393 -7.79 8.67 -6.09
CA LEU A 393 -7.07 8.58 -7.37
C LEU A 393 -6.52 7.16 -7.56
N THR A 394 -5.94 6.60 -6.51
CA THR A 394 -5.45 5.21 -6.51
C THR A 394 -6.55 4.22 -6.86
N ALA A 395 -7.70 4.29 -6.18
CA ALA A 395 -8.78 3.32 -6.38
C ALA A 395 -9.38 3.38 -7.80
N ILE A 396 -9.58 4.59 -8.33
CA ILE A 396 -10.12 4.82 -9.67
C ILE A 396 -9.16 4.27 -10.72
N VAL A 397 -7.88 4.67 -10.66
CA VAL A 397 -6.87 4.25 -11.63
C VAL A 397 -6.62 2.75 -11.54
N LEU A 398 -6.58 2.19 -10.32
CA LEU A 398 -6.37 0.76 -10.12
C LEU A 398 -7.42 -0.09 -10.82
N ILE A 399 -8.71 0.20 -10.61
CA ILE A 399 -9.77 -0.60 -11.24
C ILE A 399 -9.68 -0.52 -12.75
N THR A 400 -9.40 0.66 -13.32
CA THR A 400 -9.23 0.76 -14.78
C THR A 400 -7.99 0.05 -15.30
N GLU A 401 -6.90 0.06 -14.55
CA GLU A 401 -5.63 -0.55 -14.96
C GLU A 401 -5.68 -2.08 -14.88
N ILE A 402 -6.28 -2.66 -13.84
CA ILE A 402 -6.39 -4.12 -13.68
C ILE A 402 -7.47 -4.74 -14.58
N THR A 403 -8.51 -3.98 -14.91
CA THR A 403 -9.60 -4.47 -15.78
C THR A 403 -9.38 -4.14 -17.25
N GLY A 404 -8.61 -3.11 -17.58
CA GLY A 404 -8.42 -2.63 -18.95
C GLY A 404 -9.67 -1.94 -19.55
N HIS A 405 -10.75 -1.79 -18.79
CA HIS A 405 -12.00 -1.18 -19.24
C HIS A 405 -12.01 0.32 -18.91
N PHE A 406 -11.75 1.16 -19.91
CA PHE A 406 -11.81 2.61 -19.74
C PHE A 406 -13.24 3.14 -19.59
N GLU A 407 -14.24 2.35 -19.98
CA GLU A 407 -15.67 2.67 -19.82
C GLU A 407 -16.05 2.87 -18.35
N VAL A 408 -15.37 2.19 -17.41
CA VAL A 408 -15.60 2.34 -15.97
C VAL A 408 -14.79 3.49 -15.34
N PHE A 409 -13.92 4.17 -16.08
CA PHE A 409 -13.10 5.28 -15.55
C PHE A 409 -13.97 6.44 -15.06
N TYR A 410 -14.72 7.05 -15.98
CA TYR A 410 -15.58 8.21 -15.67
C TYR A 410 -16.60 7.95 -14.55
N PRO A 411 -17.39 6.85 -14.57
CA PRO A 411 -18.34 6.59 -13.49
C PRO A 411 -17.64 6.32 -12.15
N SER A 412 -16.44 5.71 -12.15
CA SER A 412 -15.64 5.54 -10.94
C SER A 412 -15.15 6.88 -10.38
N VAL A 413 -14.82 7.85 -11.22
CA VAL A 413 -14.50 9.23 -10.79
C VAL A 413 -15.71 9.86 -10.09
N VAL A 414 -16.90 9.76 -10.69
CA VAL A 414 -18.12 10.35 -10.12
C VAL A 414 -18.51 9.68 -8.81
N VAL A 415 -18.66 8.36 -8.80
CA VAL A 415 -19.09 7.62 -7.61
C VAL A 415 -18.00 7.65 -6.53
N GLY A 416 -16.73 7.44 -6.90
CA GLY A 416 -15.60 7.52 -5.97
C GLY A 416 -15.44 8.91 -5.35
N GLY A 417 -15.58 9.97 -6.14
CA GLY A 417 -15.56 11.36 -5.64
C GLY A 417 -16.72 11.67 -4.69
N LEU A 418 -17.94 11.25 -5.04
CA LEU A 418 -19.11 11.36 -4.17
C LEU A 418 -18.94 10.55 -2.88
N THR A 419 -18.40 9.34 -2.96
CA THR A 419 -18.09 8.52 -1.78
C THR A 419 -17.03 9.17 -0.90
N TYR A 420 -15.99 9.78 -1.48
CA TYR A 420 -15.02 10.55 -0.71
C TYR A 420 -15.68 11.72 0.04
N TYR A 421 -16.57 12.44 -0.62
CA TYR A 421 -17.34 13.54 -0.01
C TYR A 421 -18.26 13.05 1.13
N PHE A 422 -19.03 11.98 0.92
CA PHE A 422 -19.91 11.44 1.96
C PHE A 422 -19.12 10.86 3.14
N THR A 423 -17.97 10.25 2.90
CA THR A 423 -17.11 9.75 3.98
C THR A 423 -16.45 10.88 4.80
N GLU A 424 -16.18 12.04 4.19
CA GLU A 424 -15.84 13.29 4.92
C GLU A 424 -17.00 13.73 5.83
N LEU A 425 -18.22 13.80 5.30
CA LEU A 425 -19.41 14.16 6.09
C LEU A 425 -19.66 13.19 7.27
N LEU A 426 -19.35 11.91 7.09
CA LEU A 426 -19.42 10.88 8.12
C LEU A 426 -18.20 10.86 9.07
N GLN A 427 -17.30 11.83 8.94
CA GLN A 427 -16.07 11.98 9.72
C GLN A 427 -15.25 10.68 9.79
N MET A 428 -15.12 10.02 8.64
CA MET A 428 -14.33 8.79 8.53
C MET A 428 -12.84 9.12 8.39
N LYS A 429 -12.03 8.45 9.20
CA LYS A 429 -10.57 8.44 9.04
C LYS A 429 -10.16 7.28 8.14
N SER A 430 -9.07 7.46 7.39
CA SER A 430 -8.46 6.38 6.60
C SER A 430 -8.03 5.24 7.50
N PHE A 431 -8.32 4.00 7.10
CA PHE A 431 -7.97 2.82 7.87
C PHE A 431 -6.46 2.68 8.09
N ASN A 432 -5.66 2.88 7.03
CA ASN A 432 -4.20 2.84 7.11
C ASN A 432 -3.62 3.91 8.05
N VAL A 433 -4.25 5.10 8.12
CA VAL A 433 -3.83 6.16 9.07
C VAL A 433 -4.11 5.74 10.52
N ILE A 434 -5.25 5.13 10.80
CA ILE A 434 -5.57 4.62 12.14
C ILE A 434 -4.60 3.52 12.54
N LEU A 435 -4.30 2.57 11.63
CA LEU A 435 -3.33 1.52 11.89
C LEU A 435 -1.93 2.08 12.13
N TYR A 436 -1.55 3.13 11.41
CA TYR A 436 -0.28 3.83 11.58
C TYR A 436 -0.20 4.51 12.96
N GLU A 437 -1.22 5.28 13.34
CA GLU A 437 -1.31 5.93 14.67
C GLU A 437 -1.28 4.91 15.81
N ASP A 438 -2.02 3.80 15.70
CA ASP A 438 -1.99 2.71 16.70
C ASP A 438 -0.60 2.09 16.82
N MET A 439 0.09 1.91 15.69
CA MET A 439 1.41 1.26 15.62
C MET A 439 2.48 2.12 16.29
N ILE A 440 2.58 3.40 15.94
CA ILE A 440 3.61 4.32 16.50
C ILE A 440 3.45 4.56 18.00
N ASN A 441 2.22 4.44 18.53
CA ASN A 441 1.93 4.61 19.95
C ASN A 441 2.09 3.31 20.77
N SER A 442 2.40 2.18 20.13
CA SER A 442 2.50 0.89 20.81
C SER A 442 3.92 0.61 21.32
N PRO A 443 4.09 -0.09 22.46
CA PRO A 443 5.38 -0.21 23.14
C PRO A 443 6.46 -0.97 22.33
N ASP A 444 6.02 -1.76 21.35
CA ASP A 444 6.90 -2.53 20.46
C ASP A 444 7.65 -1.63 19.46
N PHE A 445 7.13 -0.44 19.20
CA PHE A 445 7.72 0.55 18.30
C PHE A 445 8.13 1.77 19.12
N ARG A 446 9.39 1.79 19.58
CA ARG A 446 9.98 3.00 20.16
C ARG A 446 10.11 4.05 19.05
N GLU A 447 9.40 5.17 19.17
CA GLU A 447 9.68 6.35 18.35
C GLU A 447 11.17 6.69 18.50
N GLU A 448 11.86 6.90 17.37
CA GLU A 448 13.16 7.55 17.43
C GLU A 448 12.93 9.00 17.86
N ASN A 449 13.43 9.40 19.03
CA ASN A 449 13.18 10.75 19.55
C ASN A 449 13.73 11.84 18.61
N ARG A 450 14.84 11.54 17.92
CA ARG A 450 15.56 12.47 17.05
C ARG A 450 15.67 11.87 15.65
N TYR A 451 15.32 12.66 14.65
CA TYR A 451 15.36 12.34 13.23
C TYR A 451 16.36 13.25 12.53
N THR A 452 17.21 12.66 11.67
CA THR A 452 18.16 13.41 10.86
C THR A 452 17.64 13.61 9.44
N LEU A 453 17.26 14.85 9.09
CA LEU A 453 16.95 15.29 7.75
C LEU A 453 18.24 15.65 7.01
N SER A 454 18.48 15.08 5.83
CA SER A 454 19.57 15.52 4.94
C SER A 454 18.98 16.36 3.82
N VAL A 455 19.38 17.64 3.72
CA VAL A 455 18.98 18.54 2.63
C VAL A 455 20.19 18.97 1.81
N GLU A 456 20.03 19.06 0.50
CA GLU A 456 21.07 19.57 -0.40
C GLU A 456 20.86 21.06 -0.68
N VAL A 457 21.92 21.84 -0.49
CA VAL A 457 21.88 23.30 -0.69
C VAL A 457 21.87 23.59 -2.19
N MET A 458 20.83 24.26 -2.65
CA MET A 458 20.70 24.67 -4.04
C MET A 458 20.99 26.14 -4.24
N THR A 459 21.36 26.47 -5.46
CA THR A 459 21.79 27.81 -5.83
C THR A 459 20.66 28.82 -5.65
N GLY A 460 20.90 29.88 -4.88
CA GLY A 460 19.93 30.94 -4.57
C GLY A 460 18.98 30.62 -3.40
N SER A 461 19.10 29.43 -2.79
CA SER A 461 18.32 29.06 -1.61
C SER A 461 18.68 29.93 -0.40
N TYR A 462 17.86 29.89 0.65
CA TYR A 462 18.14 30.61 1.89
C TYR A 462 19.47 30.17 2.53
N PHE A 463 19.88 28.92 2.32
CA PHE A 463 21.14 28.36 2.80
C PHE A 463 22.36 28.77 1.98
N ASP A 464 22.20 29.19 0.71
CA ASP A 464 23.31 29.54 -0.19
C ASP A 464 24.11 30.75 0.34
N GLY A 465 25.38 30.53 0.68
CA GLY A 465 26.33 31.57 1.08
C GLY A 465 26.27 31.99 2.55
N LYS A 466 25.38 31.41 3.37
CA LYS A 466 25.28 31.71 4.80
C LYS A 466 26.18 30.81 5.65
N ALA A 467 26.69 31.33 6.76
CA ALA A 467 27.31 30.50 7.79
C ALA A 467 26.24 29.74 8.57
N VAL A 468 26.55 28.51 9.03
CA VAL A 468 25.60 27.70 9.83
C VAL A 468 25.15 28.45 11.09
N SER A 469 26.02 29.26 11.70
CA SER A 469 25.72 30.09 12.87
C SER A 469 24.73 31.24 12.59
N GLU A 470 24.55 31.63 11.33
CA GLU A 470 23.65 32.70 10.90
C GLU A 470 22.28 32.16 10.45
N LEU A 471 22.08 30.84 10.44
CA LEU A 471 20.85 30.21 10.02
C LEU A 471 19.81 30.22 11.15
N SER A 472 18.67 30.86 10.88
CA SER A 472 17.48 30.79 11.71
C SER A 472 16.71 29.48 11.42
N LEU A 473 17.00 28.42 12.17
CA LEU A 473 16.24 27.17 12.10
C LEU A 473 15.03 27.23 13.05
N PRO A 474 13.95 26.47 12.78
CA PRO A 474 12.84 26.26 13.70
C PRO A 474 13.31 25.70 15.06
N GLU A 475 12.52 25.89 16.12
CA GLU A 475 12.82 25.34 17.45
C GLU A 475 13.07 23.81 17.37
N HIS A 476 13.99 23.32 18.20
CA HIS A 476 14.43 21.92 18.25
C HIS A 476 15.16 21.35 17.01
N CYS A 477 15.49 22.17 16.01
CA CYS A 477 16.32 21.79 14.86
C CYS A 477 17.80 22.18 15.04
N VAL A 478 18.72 21.24 14.82
CA VAL A 478 20.17 21.48 14.94
C VAL A 478 20.90 20.91 13.72
N ILE A 479 21.75 21.70 13.08
CA ILE A 479 22.65 21.15 12.04
C ILE A 479 23.77 20.39 12.72
N ILE A 480 23.79 19.07 12.53
CA ILE A 480 24.76 18.18 13.15
C ILE A 480 25.97 17.90 12.25
N ASN A 481 25.81 18.04 10.93
CA ASN A 481 26.89 17.73 9.99
C ASN A 481 26.69 18.45 8.66
N VAL A 482 27.79 18.81 8.00
CA VAL A 482 27.79 19.31 6.62
C VAL A 482 28.71 18.42 5.79
N HIS A 483 28.17 17.78 4.76
CA HIS A 483 28.92 16.88 3.91
C HIS A 483 29.24 17.57 2.57
N ARG A 484 30.54 17.69 2.26
CA ARG A 484 31.06 18.31 1.04
C ARG A 484 32.08 17.38 0.39
N ASP A 485 31.82 16.96 -0.84
CA ASP A 485 32.72 16.10 -1.65
C ASP A 485 33.31 14.89 -0.90
N GLY A 486 32.47 14.16 -0.14
CA GLY A 486 32.90 12.96 0.58
C GLY A 486 33.51 13.21 1.96
N LYS A 487 33.62 14.47 2.41
CA LYS A 487 34.17 14.84 3.73
C LYS A 487 33.10 15.48 4.62
N ASN A 488 33.14 15.11 5.91
CA ASN A 488 32.32 15.74 6.94
C ASN A 488 33.03 17.01 7.44
N LEU A 489 32.33 18.13 7.39
CA LEU A 489 32.78 19.44 7.86
C LEU A 489 32.11 19.77 9.20
N VAL A 490 32.82 20.52 10.04
CA VAL A 490 32.31 20.96 11.34
C VAL A 490 31.26 22.05 11.11
N PRO A 491 30.00 21.88 11.57
CA PRO A 491 28.91 22.80 11.24
C PRO A 491 29.19 24.25 11.63
N ALA A 492 29.67 24.49 12.85
CA ALA A 492 29.69 25.83 13.47
C ALA A 492 30.47 26.91 12.70
N GLU A 493 31.49 26.54 11.92
CA GLU A 493 32.36 27.48 11.18
C GLU A 493 32.21 27.37 9.66
N THR A 494 31.30 26.52 9.17
CA THR A 494 31.19 26.27 7.73
C THR A 494 30.20 27.23 7.07
N SER A 495 30.66 27.94 6.05
CA SER A 495 29.77 28.64 5.10
C SER A 495 29.26 27.63 4.07
N LEU A 496 27.93 27.55 3.96
CA LEU A 496 27.24 26.65 3.06
C LEU A 496 27.35 27.12 1.62
N ILE A 497 27.67 26.21 0.71
CA ILE A 497 27.72 26.45 -0.73
C ILE A 497 26.78 25.49 -1.48
N PRO A 498 26.37 25.82 -2.71
CA PRO A 498 25.53 24.94 -3.50
C PRO A 498 26.20 23.58 -3.74
N GLY A 499 25.47 22.49 -3.50
CA GLY A 499 25.96 21.11 -3.52
C GLY A 499 26.45 20.58 -2.18
N ASP A 500 26.47 21.39 -1.12
CA ASP A 500 26.64 20.88 0.24
C ASP A 500 25.41 20.11 0.68
N GLN A 501 25.63 19.04 1.44
CA GLN A 501 24.55 18.31 2.09
C GLN A 501 24.55 18.57 3.58
N VAL A 502 23.49 19.19 4.05
CA VAL A 502 23.32 19.61 5.44
C VAL A 502 22.45 18.59 6.15
N GLN A 503 22.98 18.02 7.23
CA GLN A 503 22.24 17.12 8.11
C GLN A 503 21.66 17.93 9.27
N ILE A 504 20.34 18.05 9.30
CA ILE A 504 19.54 18.73 10.31
C ILE A 504 18.88 17.67 11.19
N GLU A 505 19.23 17.63 12.46
CA GLU A 505 18.57 16.80 13.45
C GLU A 505 17.40 17.55 14.09
N MET A 506 16.23 16.92 14.14
CA MET A 506 15.00 17.47 14.73
C MET A 506 14.25 16.38 15.49
N ASP A 507 13.22 16.75 16.23
CA ASP A 507 12.37 15.74 16.85
C ASP A 507 11.52 15.04 15.78
N SER A 508 11.45 13.71 15.82
CA SER A 508 10.77 12.94 14.76
C SER A 508 9.28 13.27 14.68
N GLN A 509 8.69 13.75 15.77
CA GLN A 509 7.30 14.19 15.85
C GLN A 509 7.01 15.39 14.93
N ASP A 510 8.00 16.27 14.74
CA ASP A 510 7.84 17.50 13.97
C ASP A 510 8.19 17.35 12.49
N ILE A 511 8.66 16.17 12.06
CA ILE A 511 9.07 15.93 10.67
C ILE A 511 7.97 16.30 9.66
N GLU A 512 6.71 15.94 9.94
CA GLU A 512 5.59 16.20 9.03
C GLU A 512 5.27 17.68 8.88
N LYS A 513 5.66 18.52 9.85
CA LYS A 513 5.46 19.97 9.80
C LYS A 513 6.69 20.69 9.28
N LEU A 514 7.89 20.21 9.61
CA LEU A 514 9.15 20.92 9.38
C LEU A 514 9.88 20.48 8.11
N TYR A 515 9.53 19.36 7.49
CA TYR A 515 10.21 18.87 6.28
C TYR A 515 10.17 19.90 5.14
N GLU A 516 8.99 20.32 4.69
CA GLU A 516 8.85 21.28 3.58
C GLU A 516 9.47 22.66 3.89
N PRO A 517 9.27 23.26 5.08
CA PRO A 517 9.97 24.49 5.45
C PRO A 517 11.48 24.35 5.39
N LEU A 518 12.05 23.26 5.92
CA LEU A 518 13.50 23.07 5.95
C LEU A 518 14.09 22.75 4.57
N VAL A 519 13.37 21.95 3.77
CA VAL A 519 13.75 21.69 2.38
C VAL A 519 13.66 22.96 1.54
N SER A 520 12.63 23.78 1.70
CA SER A 520 12.49 25.04 0.95
C SER A 520 13.52 26.11 1.37
N MET A 521 14.01 26.07 2.62
CA MET A 521 15.16 26.87 3.03
C MET A 521 16.45 26.44 2.33
N ALA A 522 16.63 25.14 2.09
CA ALA A 522 17.82 24.60 1.42
C ALA A 522 17.68 24.55 -0.12
N ASN A 523 16.46 24.56 -0.65
CA ASN A 523 16.16 24.27 -2.03
C ASN A 523 15.11 25.23 -2.62
N ILE A 524 15.33 25.70 -3.85
CA ILE A 524 14.33 26.47 -4.59
C ILE A 524 13.65 25.53 -5.57
N TYR A 525 12.36 25.31 -5.38
CA TYR A 525 11.51 24.58 -6.32
C TYR A 525 11.34 25.30 -7.66
#